data_AF-I3PNC8-F1
#
_entry.id   AF-I3PNC8-F1
#
_cell.length_a   1.000
_cell.length_b   1.000
_cell.length_c   1.000
_cell.angle_alpha   90.00
_cell.angle_beta   90.00
_cell.angle_gamma   90.00
#
_symmetry.space_group_name_H-M   'P 1'
#
loop_
_entity.id
_entity.type
_entity.pdbx_description
1 polymer ?
#
loop_
_entity_poly.entity_id
_entity_poly.type
_entity_poly.pdbx_seq_one_letter_code
_entity_poly.pdbx_strand_id
1 'polypeptide(L)'
;FLVDKTPIRVNKNNKAKGAPNPKPQPMGVYSTLWKTDNWATRGGLKKIDWSKAPFLAYNKNFNIEGCAVPGPANWAPNPRNWGKGTAYQGLKALEDKKNRGFPINPMIIDY
;
A
#
# COMPACT_ATOMS: atom_id res chain seq x y z
N PHE A 1 -4.45 1.26 0.82
CA PHE A 1 -3.42 0.90 1.81
C PHE A 1 -4.08 0.71 3.17
N LEU A 2 -3.68 -0.33 3.91
CA LEU A 2 -4.22 -0.63 5.23
C LEU A 2 -3.10 -0.87 6.25
N VAL A 3 -3.38 -0.56 7.52
CA VAL A 3 -2.59 -0.95 8.71
C VAL A 3 -3.55 -1.61 9.68
N ASP A 4 -3.31 -2.87 10.09
CA ASP A 4 -4.18 -3.64 10.99
C ASP A 4 -5.68 -3.56 10.62
N LYS A 5 -5.97 -3.80 9.33
CA LYS A 5 -7.34 -3.72 8.73
C LYS A 5 -7.95 -2.32 8.73
N THR A 6 -7.21 -1.30 9.15
CA THR A 6 -7.65 0.10 9.08
C THR A 6 -7.20 0.72 7.77
N PRO A 7 -8.10 1.22 6.92
CA PRO A 7 -7.70 1.96 5.73
C PRO A 7 -7.01 3.27 6.11
N ILE A 8 -5.84 3.52 5.53
CA ILE A 8 -5.07 4.77 5.72
C ILE A 8 -4.99 5.62 4.44
N ARG A 9 -5.26 5.02 3.27
CA ARG A 9 -5.27 5.72 1.97
C ARG A 9 -5.99 4.89 0.91
N VAL A 10 -6.81 5.56 0.08
CA VAL A 10 -7.51 4.97 -1.07
C VAL A 10 -7.20 5.75 -2.34
N ASN A 11 -6.57 5.09 -3.31
CA ASN A 11 -6.32 5.65 -4.63
C ASN A 11 -7.34 5.06 -5.61
N LYS A 12 -8.43 5.80 -5.85
CA LYS A 12 -9.49 5.36 -6.77
C LYS A 12 -9.01 5.46 -8.22
N ASN A 13 -9.39 4.48 -9.05
CA ASN A 13 -9.17 4.53 -10.49
C ASN A 13 -10.03 5.64 -11.12
N ASN A 14 -9.45 6.84 -11.25
CA ASN A 14 -10.09 8.01 -11.82
C ASN A 14 -9.75 8.19 -13.30
N LYS A 15 -9.71 7.11 -14.10
CA LYS A 15 -9.42 7.16 -15.54
C LYS A 15 -10.33 8.14 -16.30
N ALA A 16 -11.61 8.26 -15.89
CA ALA A 16 -12.55 9.22 -16.47
C ALA A 16 -12.11 10.68 -16.30
N LYS A 17 -11.26 10.96 -15.30
CA LYS A 17 -10.65 12.27 -15.05
C LYS A 17 -9.21 12.37 -15.61
N GLY A 18 -8.79 11.43 -16.45
CA GLY A 18 -7.45 11.38 -17.03
C GLY A 18 -6.34 10.92 -16.08
N ALA A 19 -6.66 10.50 -14.85
CA ALA A 19 -5.64 10.08 -13.89
C ALA A 19 -5.01 8.72 -14.29
N PRO A 20 -3.67 8.58 -14.27
CA PRO A 20 -2.99 7.31 -14.46
C PRO A 20 -3.38 6.29 -13.38
N ASN A 21 -3.47 5.01 -13.76
CA ASN A 21 -3.76 3.93 -12.83
C ASN A 21 -3.00 2.65 -13.22
N PRO A 22 -2.35 1.93 -12.28
CA PRO A 22 -1.66 0.68 -12.56
C PRO A 22 -2.70 -0.41 -12.86
N LYS A 23 -2.94 -0.66 -14.16
CA LYS A 23 -3.92 -1.64 -14.65
C LYS A 23 -3.27 -2.79 -15.42
N PRO A 24 -2.50 -2.53 -16.50
CA PRO A 24 -2.03 -3.60 -17.37
C PRO A 24 -0.63 -4.12 -17.03
N GLN A 25 0.12 -3.41 -16.20
CA GLN A 25 1.50 -3.76 -15.88
C GLN A 25 1.52 -4.71 -14.67
N PRO A 26 2.02 -5.95 -14.82
CA PRO A 26 2.27 -6.84 -13.69
C PRO A 26 3.29 -6.21 -12.73
N MET A 27 3.17 -6.51 -11.43
CA MET A 27 4.03 -5.94 -10.41
C MET A 27 4.67 -7.04 -9.55
N GLY A 28 5.90 -6.81 -9.11
CA GLY A 28 6.55 -7.58 -8.05
C GLY A 28 6.30 -6.98 -6.68
N VAL A 29 6.40 -7.80 -5.63
CA VAL A 29 6.41 -7.36 -4.24
C VAL A 29 7.86 -7.32 -3.77
N TYR A 30 8.30 -6.18 -3.23
CA TYR A 30 9.67 -5.96 -2.79
C TYR A 30 9.70 -5.47 -1.34
N SER A 31 10.68 -5.93 -0.57
CA SER A 31 10.99 -5.44 0.77
C SER A 31 12.50 -5.27 0.86
N THR A 32 12.97 -4.06 1.13
CA THR A 32 14.39 -3.73 1.22
C THR A 32 14.66 -2.87 2.44
N LEU A 33 15.83 -3.07 3.06
CA LEU A 33 16.37 -2.18 4.08
C LEU A 33 17.60 -1.50 3.47
N TRP A 34 17.57 -0.18 3.38
CA TRP A 34 18.62 0.59 2.70
C TRP A 34 18.76 1.99 3.32
N LYS A 35 19.90 2.63 3.04
CA LYS A 35 20.27 3.95 3.57
C LYS A 35 19.74 5.09 2.69
N THR A 36 19.13 6.11 3.32
CA THR A 36 18.48 7.26 2.65
C THR A 36 18.70 8.60 3.34
N ASP A 37 19.95 8.91 3.66
CA ASP A 37 20.34 10.11 4.42
C ASP A 37 19.91 11.45 3.81
N ASN A 38 19.63 11.52 2.51
CA ASN A 38 19.32 12.78 1.83
C ASN A 38 17.89 13.27 2.05
N TRP A 39 16.97 12.40 2.51
CA TRP A 39 15.56 12.78 2.62
C TRP A 39 14.78 12.08 3.75
N ALA A 40 15.19 10.89 4.20
CA ALA A 40 14.31 10.03 5.00
C ALA A 40 13.97 10.57 6.40
N THR A 41 14.92 11.22 7.09
CA THR A 41 14.68 11.74 8.45
C THR A 41 14.80 13.26 8.50
N ARG A 42 13.72 13.95 8.90
CA ARG A 42 13.62 15.42 8.93
C ARG A 42 14.07 16.06 7.60
N GLY A 43 13.62 15.51 6.47
CA GLY A 43 14.00 16.00 5.14
C GLY A 43 15.51 15.88 4.84
N GLY A 44 16.22 14.96 5.50
CA GLY A 44 17.65 14.74 5.31
C GLY A 44 18.57 15.49 6.29
N LEU A 45 18.01 16.28 7.22
CA LEU A 45 18.78 17.00 8.23
C LEU A 45 19.43 16.08 9.27
N LYS A 46 18.83 14.91 9.53
CA LYS A 46 19.38 13.93 10.47
C LYS A 46 19.92 12.72 9.69
N LYS A 47 21.24 12.53 9.77
CA LYS A 47 21.96 11.42 9.11
C LYS A 47 21.94 10.16 9.98
N ILE A 48 22.18 9.01 9.34
CA ILE A 48 22.32 7.73 10.03
C ILE A 48 23.52 7.76 10.98
N ASP A 49 23.35 7.18 12.17
CA ASP A 49 24.43 7.00 13.14
C ASP A 49 24.88 5.53 13.11
N TRP A 50 26.01 5.28 12.45
CA TRP A 50 26.53 3.93 12.23
C TRP A 50 27.04 3.25 13.51
N SER A 51 27.28 3.98 14.59
CA SER A 51 27.61 3.36 15.89
C SER A 51 26.46 2.51 16.44
N LYS A 52 25.23 2.69 15.92
CA LYS A 52 24.02 1.95 16.29
C LYS A 52 23.75 0.74 15.41
N ALA A 53 24.67 0.41 14.50
CA ALA A 53 24.56 -0.80 13.70
C ALA A 53 24.70 -2.07 14.59
N PRO A 54 24.07 -3.19 14.22
CA PRO A 54 23.28 -3.41 12.99
C PRO A 54 21.84 -2.89 13.07
N PHE A 55 21.33 -2.39 11.94
CA PHE A 55 19.91 -2.06 11.79
C PHE A 55 19.16 -3.30 11.30
N LEU A 56 18.18 -3.76 12.07
CA LEU A 56 17.47 -5.01 11.80
C LEU A 56 15.99 -4.74 11.51
N ALA A 57 15.50 -5.33 10.42
CA ALA A 57 14.08 -5.34 10.06
C ALA A 57 13.61 -6.79 9.94
N TYR A 58 12.56 -7.14 10.69
CA TYR A 58 12.02 -8.49 10.72
C TYR A 58 10.68 -8.52 9.99
N ASN A 59 10.59 -9.38 8.97
CA ASN A 59 9.36 -9.62 8.22
C ASN A 59 8.88 -11.05 8.49
N LYS A 60 7.57 -11.21 8.65
CA LYS A 60 6.91 -12.50 8.82
C LYS A 60 5.58 -12.51 8.10
N ASN A 61 4.97 -13.69 7.98
CA ASN A 61 3.64 -13.86 7.39
C ASN A 61 3.57 -13.37 5.93
N PHE A 62 4.52 -13.82 5.10
CA PHE A 62 4.48 -13.58 3.67
C PHE A 62 3.21 -14.20 3.08
N ASN A 63 2.23 -13.36 2.77
CA ASN A 63 0.97 -13.77 2.13
C ASN A 63 0.80 -13.01 0.82
N ILE A 64 0.73 -13.76 -0.29
CA ILE A 64 0.54 -13.21 -1.63
C ILE A 64 -0.69 -13.88 -2.23
N GLU A 65 -1.78 -13.11 -2.28
CA GLU A 65 -3.02 -13.50 -2.93
C GLU A 65 -3.22 -12.58 -4.13
N GLY A 66 -2.92 -13.07 -5.34
CA GLY A 66 -2.99 -12.26 -6.55
C GLY A 66 -2.99 -13.10 -7.82
N CYS A 67 -3.24 -12.43 -8.95
CA CYS A 67 -3.15 -13.03 -10.26
C CYS A 67 -1.69 -13.11 -10.70
N ALA A 68 -1.10 -14.31 -10.68
CA ALA A 68 0.24 -14.54 -11.23
C ALA A 68 0.27 -14.23 -12.74
N VAL A 69 1.44 -13.86 -13.25
CA VAL A 69 1.68 -13.62 -14.67
C VAL A 69 2.91 -14.43 -15.10
N PRO A 70 2.82 -15.34 -16.09
CA PRO A 70 1.63 -15.67 -16.87
C PRO A 70 0.55 -16.34 -15.99
N GLY A 71 -0.71 -16.00 -16.24
CA GLY A 71 -1.86 -16.48 -15.48
C GLY A 71 -3.06 -16.73 -16.38
N PRO A 72 -4.18 -17.24 -15.85
CA PRO A 72 -5.34 -17.55 -16.65
C PRO A 72 -5.91 -16.29 -17.30
N ALA A 73 -6.37 -16.40 -18.54
CA ALA A 73 -6.93 -15.29 -19.33
C ALA A 73 -8.10 -14.59 -18.60
N ASN A 74 -8.87 -15.35 -17.83
CA ASN A 74 -10.03 -14.86 -17.08
C ASN A 74 -9.83 -15.06 -15.57
N TRP A 75 -9.42 -14.00 -14.88
CA TRP A 75 -9.38 -13.95 -13.42
C TRP A 75 -10.72 -13.44 -12.87
N ALA A 76 -11.75 -14.30 -12.84
CA ALA A 76 -13.09 -13.97 -12.35
C ALA A 76 -13.16 -13.94 -10.80
N PRO A 77 -14.15 -13.23 -10.20
CA PRO A 77 -14.37 -13.26 -8.75
C PRO A 77 -14.73 -14.69 -8.29
N ASN A 78 -14.02 -15.19 -7.29
CA ASN A 78 -14.27 -16.45 -6.59
C ASN A 78 -13.62 -16.34 -5.18
N PRO A 79 -13.75 -17.32 -4.28
CA PRO A 79 -13.15 -17.23 -2.95
C PRO A 79 -11.62 -17.02 -2.95
N ARG A 80 -10.89 -17.51 -3.97
CA ARG A 80 -9.44 -17.26 -4.16
C ARG A 80 -9.14 -15.88 -4.77
N ASN A 81 -10.14 -15.24 -5.38
CA ASN A 81 -10.06 -13.98 -6.11
C ASN A 81 -11.04 -12.94 -5.53
N TRP A 82 -11.21 -12.96 -4.20
CA TRP A 82 -12.25 -12.24 -3.47
C TRP A 82 -12.20 -10.73 -3.72
N GLY A 83 -11.01 -10.16 -3.94
CA GLY A 83 -10.80 -8.73 -4.18
C GLY A 83 -11.47 -8.17 -5.45
N LYS A 84 -11.96 -9.04 -6.36
CA LYS A 84 -12.79 -8.61 -7.51
C LYS A 84 -14.29 -8.62 -7.24
N GLY A 85 -14.74 -9.09 -6.07
CA GLY A 85 -16.15 -9.10 -5.69
C GLY A 85 -16.73 -7.68 -5.56
N THR A 86 -18.05 -7.55 -5.73
CA THR A 86 -18.76 -6.26 -5.63
C THR A 86 -18.57 -5.57 -4.28
N ALA A 87 -18.42 -6.35 -3.21
CA ALA A 87 -18.12 -5.86 -1.86
C ALA A 87 -16.79 -5.10 -1.74
N TYR A 88 -15.88 -5.23 -2.73
CA TYR A 88 -14.55 -4.61 -2.74
C TYR A 88 -14.41 -3.48 -3.78
N GLN A 89 -15.52 -3.06 -4.41
CA GLN A 89 -15.52 -1.90 -5.33
C GLN A 89 -15.48 -0.55 -4.59
N GLY A 90 -15.71 -0.56 -3.28
CA GLY A 90 -15.61 0.60 -2.39
C GLY A 90 -15.36 0.15 -0.95
N LEU A 91 -14.95 1.09 -0.09
CA LEU A 91 -14.88 0.83 1.35
C LEU A 91 -16.29 0.75 1.92
N LYS A 92 -16.44 0.00 3.03
CA LYS A 92 -17.70 0.02 3.80
C LYS A 92 -17.88 1.38 4.47
N ALA A 93 -19.12 1.79 4.72
CA ALA A 93 -19.42 3.11 5.31
C ALA A 93 -18.65 3.41 6.62
N LEU A 94 -18.45 2.40 7.49
CA LEU A 94 -17.68 2.54 8.73
C LEU A 94 -16.17 2.66 8.48
N GLU A 95 -15.64 1.92 7.51
CA GLU A 95 -14.24 2.01 7.09
C GLU A 95 -13.97 3.35 6.41
N ASP A 96 -14.90 3.84 5.61
CA ASP A 96 -14.87 5.17 5.01
C ASP A 96 -14.95 6.27 6.06
N LYS A 97 -15.79 6.11 7.09
CA LYS A 97 -15.87 7.05 8.21
C LYS A 97 -14.58 7.02 9.02
N LYS A 98 -13.97 5.85 9.23
CA LYS A 98 -12.68 5.70 9.90
C LYS A 98 -11.52 6.25 9.06
N ASN A 99 -11.57 6.12 7.74
CA ASN A 99 -10.59 6.68 6.81
C ASN A 99 -10.69 8.22 6.76
N ARG A 100 -11.92 8.76 6.73
CA ARG A 100 -12.19 10.22 6.74
C ARG A 100 -12.01 10.88 8.11
N GLY A 101 -12.36 10.14 9.16
CA GLY A 101 -12.29 10.56 10.55
C GLY A 101 -11.03 10.08 11.25
N PHE A 102 -10.09 9.46 10.53
CA PHE A 102 -8.70 9.36 10.99
C PHE A 102 -8.30 10.82 11.20
N PRO A 103 -8.14 11.27 12.45
CA PRO A 103 -7.79 12.65 12.67
C PRO A 103 -6.52 12.91 11.86
N ILE A 104 -6.41 14.09 11.27
CA ILE A 104 -5.25 14.61 10.53
C ILE A 104 -3.92 14.38 11.32
N ASN A 105 -4.00 14.02 12.61
CA ASN A 105 -2.95 13.80 13.58
C ASN A 105 -1.73 12.92 13.21
N PRO A 106 -1.80 11.81 12.42
CA PRO A 106 -0.58 11.14 11.98
C PRO A 106 -0.19 11.50 10.54
N MET A 107 -1.04 12.21 9.78
CA MET A 107 -0.72 12.60 8.40
C MET A 107 0.08 13.91 8.45
N ILE A 108 1.40 13.78 8.35
CA ILE A 108 2.33 14.93 8.38
C ILE A 108 2.49 15.56 6.99
N ILE A 109 2.25 14.79 5.92
CA ILE A 109 2.41 15.22 4.52
C ILE A 109 1.32 14.56 3.65
N ASP A 110 0.71 15.34 2.76
CA ASP A 110 -0.15 14.90 1.65
C ASP A 110 0.27 15.62 0.35
N TYR A 111 0.18 14.96 -0.81
CA TYR A 111 0.71 15.45 -2.09
C TYR A 111 -0.40 15.79 -3.08
#